data_AF-A0A1Y3CG01-F1
#
_entry.id   AF-A0A1Y3CG01-F1
#
_cell.length_a   1.000
_cell.length_b   1.000
_cell.length_c   1.000
_cell.angle_alpha   90.00
_cell.angle_beta   90.00
_cell.angle_gamma   90.00
#
_symmetry.space_group_name_H-M   'P 1'
#
loop_
_entity.id
_entity.type
_entity.pdbx_description
1 polymer ?
#
loop_
_entity_poly.entity_id
_entity_poly.type
_entity_poly.pdbx_seq_one_letter_code
_entity_poly.pdbx_strand_id
1 'polypeptide(L)'
;MNGSQLHNTTNSIKNSIGGNTSLNTDGGVTTSNVGNTGKNTIHDAIDSINNKVNIANQGWNLTANGKNSSAVKPGDTVDFTNTDGNIQVSKNGNQIKMDLAKDLNLGKDGSIQTGDTIVNNDGLTIKGGPSVTKDGIDAGSKKITNVEDGTIAKGSKDAVNGGQLHDAINNVTKAKTTVSEGDNIIVSQSTNQDGSTNYKVAAKKDVNFDSVNTNKITVGDVSIDKDTGINAGHKKVNGVADGSISKDSKDAINGSQLHTSNTNIYNHLGGGANYETNTGPTYNVGGGTHNNVGDALSALNNRDNQLDQKITNLGNQLEQVFTSTNQRIDSVEKRANAGIAAAMALETAPYVAGKWTYAAAAAHHSGENAVGVTLRKTADNGRWSLTGGIAAASEGDPSFRIGVSGVID
;
A
#
# COMPACT_ATOMS: atom_id res chain seq x y z
N MET A 1 -155.31 1.22 -78.23
CA MET A 1 -154.83 1.91 -77.00
C MET A 1 -155.60 3.21 -76.85
N ASN A 2 -156.08 3.55 -75.66
CA ASN A 2 -156.67 4.87 -75.37
C ASN A 2 -155.63 5.80 -74.69
N GLY A 3 -155.91 7.10 -74.63
CA GLY A 3 -154.97 8.10 -74.10
C GLY A 3 -154.55 7.85 -72.63
N SER A 4 -155.46 7.31 -71.80
CA SER A 4 -155.14 6.93 -70.41
C SER A 4 -154.16 5.76 -70.31
N GLN A 5 -154.26 4.77 -71.21
CA GLN A 5 -153.30 3.66 -71.27
C GLN A 5 -151.92 4.17 -71.69
N LEU A 6 -151.86 5.09 -72.67
CA LEU A 6 -150.60 5.70 -73.11
C LEU A 6 -149.98 6.57 -72.00
N HIS A 7 -150.76 7.41 -71.32
CA HIS A 7 -150.27 8.23 -70.19
C HIS A 7 -149.76 7.37 -69.01
N ASN A 8 -150.48 6.30 -68.64
CA ASN A 8 -150.04 5.36 -67.61
C ASN A 8 -148.75 4.65 -68.03
N THR A 9 -148.62 4.30 -69.31
CA THR A 9 -147.41 3.69 -69.87
C THR A 9 -146.24 4.69 -69.80
N THR A 10 -146.43 5.94 -70.21
CA THR A 10 -145.36 6.95 -70.18
C THR A 10 -144.97 7.37 -68.76
N ASN A 11 -145.92 7.43 -67.81
CA ASN A 11 -145.61 7.63 -66.39
C ASN A 11 -144.85 6.44 -65.78
N SER A 12 -145.20 5.21 -66.18
CA SER A 12 -144.45 4.01 -65.76
C SER A 12 -143.02 4.05 -66.29
N ILE A 13 -142.82 4.46 -67.55
CA ILE A 13 -141.50 4.67 -68.16
C ILE A 13 -140.72 5.77 -67.42
N LYS A 14 -141.33 6.94 -67.13
CA LYS A 14 -140.73 8.02 -66.33
C LYS A 14 -140.20 7.50 -64.99
N ASN A 15 -141.04 6.79 -64.25
CA ASN A 15 -140.67 6.26 -62.93
C ASN A 15 -139.63 5.14 -63.03
N SER A 16 -139.67 4.33 -64.09
CA SER A 16 -138.70 3.24 -64.32
C SER A 16 -137.31 3.74 -64.72
N ILE A 17 -137.20 4.87 -65.41
CA ILE A 17 -135.90 5.50 -65.74
C ILE A 17 -135.30 6.17 -64.49
N GLY A 18 -136.13 6.73 -63.60
CA GLY A 18 -135.70 7.40 -62.38
C GLY A 18 -135.04 8.76 -62.62
N GLY A 19 -134.17 9.22 -61.71
CA GLY A 19 -133.52 10.53 -61.81
C GLY A 19 -134.53 11.69 -61.88
N ASN A 20 -134.17 12.76 -62.60
CA ASN A 20 -135.04 13.91 -62.85
C ASN A 20 -135.85 13.71 -64.15
N THR A 21 -136.46 12.54 -64.34
CA THR A 21 -137.26 12.26 -65.54
C THR A 21 -138.62 12.96 -65.46
N SER A 22 -139.03 13.64 -66.51
CA SER A 22 -140.31 14.33 -66.64
C SER A 22 -141.04 13.98 -67.94
N LEU A 23 -142.37 14.00 -67.87
CA LEU A 23 -143.26 13.91 -69.03
C LEU A 23 -143.54 15.33 -69.53
N ASN A 24 -143.21 15.62 -70.78
CA ASN A 24 -143.44 16.93 -71.39
C ASN A 24 -144.88 17.06 -71.90
N THR A 25 -145.31 18.30 -72.13
CA THR A 25 -146.64 18.61 -72.66
C THR A 25 -146.86 18.15 -74.11
N ASP A 26 -145.79 17.93 -74.87
CA ASP A 26 -145.80 17.40 -76.24
C ASP A 26 -145.84 15.86 -76.31
N GLY A 27 -145.93 15.19 -75.16
CA GLY A 27 -145.90 13.73 -75.04
C GLY A 27 -144.50 13.11 -75.04
N GLY A 28 -143.44 13.91 -75.19
CA GLY A 28 -142.05 13.47 -75.07
C GLY A 28 -141.62 13.21 -73.62
N VAL A 29 -140.54 12.44 -73.44
CA VAL A 29 -139.92 12.20 -72.13
C VAL A 29 -138.54 12.86 -72.10
N THR A 30 -138.31 13.71 -71.11
CA THR A 30 -137.00 14.30 -70.83
C THR A 30 -136.43 13.69 -69.57
N THR A 31 -135.14 13.32 -69.59
CA THR A 31 -134.46 12.79 -68.41
C THR A 31 -133.13 13.50 -68.19
N SER A 32 -132.80 13.72 -66.92
CA SER A 32 -131.51 14.25 -66.51
C SER A 32 -131.09 13.62 -65.18
N ASN A 33 -129.78 13.59 -64.94
CA ASN A 33 -129.19 13.08 -63.72
C ASN A 33 -129.64 11.64 -63.35
N VAL A 34 -129.69 10.74 -64.34
CA VAL A 34 -130.06 9.33 -64.12
C VAL A 34 -129.10 8.69 -63.12
N GLY A 35 -129.63 8.10 -62.05
CA GLY A 35 -128.84 7.46 -61.00
C GLY A 35 -127.87 8.39 -60.24
N ASN A 36 -128.13 9.71 -60.22
CA ASN A 36 -127.24 10.73 -59.63
C ASN A 36 -125.85 10.81 -60.30
N THR A 37 -125.74 10.39 -61.56
CA THR A 37 -124.46 10.38 -62.30
C THR A 37 -124.16 11.71 -63.00
N GLY A 38 -125.12 12.63 -63.04
CA GLY A 38 -125.06 13.85 -63.86
C GLY A 38 -125.28 13.63 -65.36
N LYS A 39 -125.74 12.44 -65.78
CA LYS A 39 -125.96 12.08 -67.20
C LYS A 39 -127.45 12.02 -67.56
N ASN A 40 -127.76 12.27 -68.83
CA ASN A 40 -129.12 12.44 -69.34
C ASN A 40 -129.65 11.23 -70.12
N THR A 41 -128.92 10.12 -70.14
CA THR A 41 -129.39 8.84 -70.68
C THR A 41 -128.97 7.72 -69.74
N ILE A 42 -129.68 6.60 -69.75
CA ILE A 42 -129.30 5.41 -68.98
C ILE A 42 -127.91 4.90 -69.41
N HIS A 43 -127.63 4.91 -70.71
CA HIS A 43 -126.36 4.45 -71.27
C HIS A 43 -125.18 5.29 -70.75
N ASP A 44 -125.25 6.61 -70.86
CA ASP A 44 -124.17 7.51 -70.40
C ASP A 44 -123.96 7.42 -68.89
N ALA A 45 -125.04 7.23 -68.11
CA ALA A 45 -124.98 7.04 -66.67
C ALA A 45 -124.22 5.76 -66.29
N ILE A 46 -124.56 4.64 -66.94
CA ILE A 46 -123.89 3.35 -66.76
C ILE A 46 -122.42 3.43 -67.21
N ASP A 47 -122.14 4.04 -68.37
CA ASP A 47 -120.79 4.21 -68.88
C ASP A 47 -119.94 5.09 -67.95
N SER A 48 -120.53 6.17 -67.39
CA SER A 48 -119.85 6.99 -66.40
C SER A 48 -119.49 6.20 -65.14
N ILE A 49 -120.35 5.29 -64.70
CA ILE A 49 -120.08 4.41 -63.56
C ILE A 49 -119.00 3.40 -63.94
N ASN A 50 -119.11 2.73 -65.09
CA ASN A 50 -118.13 1.77 -65.59
C ASN A 50 -116.74 2.40 -65.72
N ASN A 51 -116.64 3.63 -66.23
CA ASN A 51 -115.38 4.35 -66.32
C ASN A 51 -114.78 4.65 -64.93
N LYS A 52 -115.60 5.09 -63.96
CA LYS A 52 -115.13 5.29 -62.57
C LYS A 52 -114.67 3.99 -61.93
N VAL A 53 -115.41 2.90 -62.14
CA VAL A 53 -115.04 1.55 -61.68
C VAL A 53 -113.75 1.08 -62.34
N ASN A 54 -113.58 1.28 -63.65
CA ASN A 54 -112.37 0.93 -64.38
C ASN A 54 -111.16 1.73 -63.90
N ILE A 55 -111.31 3.03 -63.62
CA ILE A 55 -110.24 3.85 -63.04
C ILE A 55 -109.91 3.39 -61.61
N ALA A 56 -110.91 3.11 -60.77
CA ALA A 56 -110.68 2.57 -59.43
C ALA A 56 -110.00 1.19 -59.49
N ASN A 57 -110.37 0.34 -60.44
CA ASN A 57 -109.80 -0.99 -60.65
C ASN A 57 -108.38 -0.97 -61.25
N GLN A 58 -107.90 0.15 -61.80
CA GLN A 58 -106.51 0.30 -62.19
C GLN A 58 -105.57 0.35 -60.98
N GLY A 59 -106.08 0.79 -59.81
CA GLY A 59 -105.28 0.89 -58.60
C GLY A 59 -104.22 1.99 -58.67
N TRP A 60 -103.13 1.82 -57.93
CA TRP A 60 -101.97 2.72 -57.92
C TRP A 60 -100.66 1.93 -58.04
N ASN A 61 -99.61 2.55 -58.57
CA ASN A 61 -98.32 1.88 -58.74
C ASN A 61 -97.43 2.05 -57.50
N LEU A 62 -96.92 0.93 -56.95
CA LEU A 62 -95.91 0.90 -55.90
C LEU A 62 -94.52 0.68 -56.52
N THR A 63 -93.55 1.50 -56.11
CA THR A 63 -92.13 1.35 -56.46
C THR A 63 -91.27 1.48 -55.20
N ALA A 64 -90.08 0.88 -55.22
CA ALA A 64 -89.07 1.06 -54.18
C ALA A 64 -87.77 1.57 -54.82
N ASN A 65 -87.26 2.72 -54.36
CA ASN A 65 -86.08 3.39 -54.94
C ASN A 65 -86.19 3.59 -56.47
N GLY A 66 -87.41 3.86 -56.97
CA GLY A 66 -87.69 4.03 -58.39
C GLY A 66 -87.65 2.74 -59.24
N LYS A 67 -87.59 1.55 -58.62
CA LYS A 67 -87.54 0.25 -59.29
C LYS A 67 -88.76 -0.63 -58.95
N ASN A 68 -88.89 -1.74 -59.67
CA ASN A 68 -89.86 -2.82 -59.42
C ASN A 68 -91.33 -2.34 -59.33
N SER A 69 -91.77 -1.56 -60.32
CA SER A 69 -93.15 -1.05 -60.37
C SER A 69 -94.16 -2.19 -60.42
N SER A 70 -95.16 -2.12 -59.55
CA SER A 70 -96.30 -3.05 -59.51
C SER A 70 -97.58 -2.29 -59.21
N ALA A 71 -98.71 -2.70 -59.80
CA ALA A 71 -100.00 -2.09 -59.52
C ALA A 71 -100.64 -2.75 -58.28
N VAL A 72 -101.06 -1.92 -57.33
CA VAL A 72 -101.83 -2.29 -56.14
C VAL A 72 -103.30 -2.01 -56.44
N LYS A 73 -104.06 -3.07 -56.72
CA LYS A 73 -105.48 -3.01 -57.08
C LYS A 73 -106.37 -2.98 -55.83
N PRO A 74 -107.65 -2.61 -55.96
CA PRO A 74 -108.61 -2.73 -54.87
C PRO A 74 -108.65 -4.17 -54.33
N GLY A 75 -108.39 -4.32 -53.02
CA GLY A 75 -108.31 -5.62 -52.33
C GLY A 75 -106.90 -6.16 -52.10
N ASP A 76 -105.89 -5.61 -52.77
CA ASP A 76 -104.49 -6.02 -52.57
C ASP A 76 -103.96 -5.54 -51.20
N THR A 77 -102.99 -6.28 -50.66
CA THR A 77 -102.28 -5.92 -49.42
C THR A 77 -100.84 -5.53 -49.74
N VAL A 78 -100.39 -4.43 -49.16
CA VAL A 78 -98.98 -4.03 -49.15
C VAL A 78 -98.44 -4.29 -47.74
N ASP A 79 -97.41 -5.13 -47.65
CA ASP A 79 -96.76 -5.49 -46.40
C ASP A 79 -95.36 -4.84 -46.32
N PHE A 80 -95.06 -4.21 -45.19
CA PHE A 80 -93.76 -3.59 -44.91
C PHE A 80 -92.99 -4.51 -43.96
N THR A 81 -92.04 -5.26 -44.50
CA THR A 81 -91.29 -6.27 -43.75
C THR A 81 -89.85 -5.86 -43.51
N ASN A 82 -89.28 -6.32 -42.39
CA ASN A 82 -87.86 -6.29 -42.08
C ASN A 82 -87.50 -7.64 -41.46
N THR A 83 -86.49 -8.31 -42.00
CA THR A 83 -86.14 -9.69 -41.61
C THR A 83 -84.90 -9.79 -40.73
N ASP A 84 -84.07 -8.75 -40.69
CA ASP A 84 -82.85 -8.70 -39.87
C ASP A 84 -83.10 -8.15 -38.47
N GLY A 85 -84.28 -7.58 -38.22
CA GLY A 85 -84.69 -6.99 -36.96
C GLY A 85 -84.13 -5.59 -36.70
N ASN A 86 -83.33 -5.02 -37.61
CA ASN A 86 -82.65 -3.74 -37.39
C ASN A 86 -83.60 -2.55 -37.54
N ILE A 87 -84.64 -2.68 -38.38
CA ILE A 87 -85.74 -1.71 -38.49
C ILE A 87 -86.99 -2.33 -37.88
N GLN A 88 -87.48 -1.72 -36.80
CA GLN A 88 -88.74 -2.08 -36.16
C GLN A 88 -89.89 -1.43 -36.93
N VAL A 89 -90.68 -2.26 -37.63
CA VAL A 89 -91.85 -1.83 -38.38
C VAL A 89 -93.12 -2.18 -37.59
N SER A 90 -93.96 -1.19 -37.32
CA SER A 90 -95.26 -1.40 -36.66
C SER A 90 -96.36 -0.53 -37.26
N LYS A 91 -97.62 -0.98 -37.15
CA LYS A 91 -98.80 -0.27 -37.66
C LYS A 91 -99.74 0.10 -36.53
N ASN A 92 -100.18 1.35 -36.50
CA ASN A 92 -101.24 1.83 -35.61
C ASN A 92 -102.27 2.61 -36.42
N GLY A 93 -103.47 2.04 -36.61
CA GLY A 93 -104.48 2.61 -37.51
C GLY A 93 -103.91 2.77 -38.94
N ASN A 94 -103.85 4.01 -39.42
CA ASN A 94 -103.33 4.37 -40.74
C ASN A 94 -101.88 4.90 -40.72
N GLN A 95 -101.18 4.78 -39.58
CA GLN A 95 -99.77 5.18 -39.46
C GLN A 95 -98.87 3.94 -39.48
N ILE A 96 -97.78 4.03 -40.25
CA ILE A 96 -96.66 3.08 -40.20
C ILE A 96 -95.53 3.77 -39.42
N LYS A 97 -95.08 3.13 -38.35
CA LYS A 97 -93.94 3.56 -37.54
C LYS A 97 -92.73 2.71 -37.89
N MET A 98 -91.63 3.37 -38.23
CA MET A 98 -90.34 2.76 -38.52
C MET A 98 -89.30 3.36 -37.58
N ASP A 99 -88.79 2.55 -36.66
CA ASP A 99 -87.74 2.94 -35.73
C ASP A 99 -86.51 2.03 -35.90
N LEU A 100 -85.33 2.49 -35.50
CA LEU A 100 -84.21 1.60 -35.31
C LEU A 100 -84.46 0.70 -34.08
N ALA A 101 -84.06 -0.56 -34.17
CA ALA A 101 -83.94 -1.39 -32.98
C ALA A 101 -82.87 -0.82 -32.03
N LYS A 102 -83.04 -1.04 -30.72
CA LYS A 102 -82.07 -0.61 -29.71
C LYS A 102 -80.72 -1.31 -29.86
N ASP A 103 -80.79 -2.58 -30.24
CA ASP A 103 -79.63 -3.42 -30.54
C ASP A 103 -79.62 -3.66 -32.05
N LEU A 104 -78.49 -3.34 -32.69
CA LEU A 104 -78.30 -3.52 -34.12
C LEU A 104 -77.36 -4.70 -34.36
N ASN A 105 -77.78 -5.65 -35.19
CA ASN A 105 -76.93 -6.74 -35.65
C ASN A 105 -76.66 -6.57 -37.15
N LEU A 106 -75.44 -6.16 -37.47
CA LEU A 106 -75.02 -5.89 -38.85
C LEU A 106 -74.49 -7.15 -39.57
N GLY A 107 -74.41 -8.29 -38.88
CA GLY A 107 -74.00 -9.57 -39.45
C GLY A 107 -72.50 -9.65 -39.82
N LYS A 108 -72.13 -10.71 -40.56
CA LYS A 108 -70.73 -11.04 -40.89
C LYS A 108 -70.01 -10.01 -41.78
N ASP A 109 -70.76 -9.25 -42.58
CA ASP A 109 -70.23 -8.22 -43.48
C ASP A 109 -70.60 -6.80 -42.99
N GLY A 110 -71.17 -6.72 -41.78
CA GLY A 110 -71.62 -5.49 -41.17
C GLY A 110 -70.48 -4.60 -40.72
N SER A 111 -70.66 -3.29 -40.89
CA SER A 111 -69.73 -2.30 -40.36
C SER A 111 -70.41 -0.97 -40.06
N ILE A 112 -69.82 -0.22 -39.14
CA ILE A 112 -70.13 1.19 -38.88
C ILE A 112 -68.88 1.99 -39.27
N GLN A 113 -69.03 2.91 -40.21
CA GLN A 113 -67.96 3.83 -40.60
C GLN A 113 -68.32 5.27 -40.23
N THR A 114 -67.43 5.92 -39.50
CA THR A 114 -67.52 7.34 -39.13
C THR A 114 -66.20 8.05 -39.43
N GLY A 115 -66.15 8.75 -40.56
CA GLY A 115 -64.89 9.28 -41.10
C GLY A 115 -63.89 8.15 -41.37
N ASP A 116 -62.70 8.26 -40.76
CA ASP A 116 -61.63 7.26 -40.83
C ASP A 116 -61.78 6.11 -39.82
N THR A 117 -62.78 6.16 -38.94
CA THR A 117 -63.04 5.11 -37.93
C THR A 117 -63.96 4.05 -38.50
N ILE A 118 -63.55 2.79 -38.39
CA ILE A 118 -64.33 1.62 -38.80
C ILE A 118 -64.50 0.71 -37.58
N VAL A 119 -65.75 0.32 -37.30
CA VAL A 119 -66.09 -0.76 -36.37
C VAL A 119 -66.73 -1.89 -37.16
N ASN A 120 -66.13 -3.07 -37.11
CA ASN A 120 -66.60 -4.26 -37.80
C ASN A 120 -66.30 -5.52 -36.98
N ASN A 121 -66.40 -6.70 -37.60
CA ASN A 121 -66.16 -7.98 -36.92
C ASN A 121 -64.70 -8.24 -36.54
N ASP A 122 -63.74 -7.44 -37.02
CA ASP A 122 -62.34 -7.51 -36.59
C ASP A 122 -62.06 -6.63 -35.38
N GLY A 123 -62.87 -5.60 -35.13
CA GLY A 123 -62.76 -4.66 -34.01
C GLY A 123 -62.90 -3.20 -34.43
N LEU A 124 -62.12 -2.33 -33.80
CA LEU A 124 -62.03 -0.88 -34.07
C LEU A 124 -60.74 -0.56 -34.83
N THR A 125 -60.83 0.19 -35.92
CA THR A 125 -59.66 0.69 -36.65
C THR A 125 -59.82 2.16 -37.00
N ILE A 126 -58.76 2.96 -36.80
CA ILE A 126 -58.65 4.32 -37.31
C ILE A 126 -57.63 4.32 -38.46
N LYS A 127 -58.04 4.70 -39.66
CA LYS A 127 -57.15 4.73 -40.83
C LYS A 127 -55.93 5.63 -40.57
N GLY A 128 -54.72 5.07 -40.72
CA GLY A 128 -53.47 5.79 -40.43
C GLY A 128 -53.22 6.07 -38.93
N GLY A 129 -53.97 5.42 -38.04
CA GLY A 129 -53.90 5.60 -36.60
C GLY A 129 -53.96 4.29 -35.83
N PRO A 130 -54.32 4.34 -34.54
CA PRO A 130 -54.44 3.16 -33.69
C PRO A 130 -55.56 2.20 -34.11
N SER A 131 -55.43 0.95 -33.69
CA SER A 131 -56.48 -0.07 -33.82
C SER A 131 -56.56 -0.94 -32.57
N VAL A 132 -57.76 -1.49 -32.33
CA VAL A 132 -58.04 -2.51 -31.31
C VAL A 132 -58.79 -3.61 -32.01
N THR A 133 -58.11 -4.71 -32.29
CA THR A 133 -58.67 -5.84 -33.03
C THR A 133 -58.50 -7.14 -32.23
N LYS A 134 -59.05 -8.22 -32.77
CA LYS A 134 -58.82 -9.58 -32.26
C LYS A 134 -57.33 -9.99 -32.18
N ASP A 135 -56.46 -9.32 -32.95
CA ASP A 135 -55.01 -9.58 -32.96
C ASP A 135 -54.26 -8.75 -31.90
N GLY A 136 -54.94 -7.80 -31.23
CA GLY A 136 -54.38 -6.98 -30.16
C GLY A 136 -54.58 -5.49 -30.38
N ILE A 137 -53.66 -4.71 -29.80
CA ILE A 137 -53.68 -3.24 -29.87
C ILE A 137 -52.45 -2.78 -30.65
N ASP A 138 -52.67 -2.02 -31.73
CA ASP A 138 -51.61 -1.29 -32.43
C ASP A 138 -51.78 0.20 -32.12
N ALA A 139 -50.72 0.84 -31.61
CA ALA A 139 -50.71 2.27 -31.33
C ALA A 139 -50.53 3.15 -32.59
N GLY A 140 -50.28 2.54 -33.76
CA GLY A 140 -50.14 3.26 -35.02
C GLY A 140 -48.94 4.21 -35.03
N SER A 141 -47.79 3.76 -34.51
CA SER A 141 -46.57 4.56 -34.33
C SER A 141 -46.74 5.83 -33.48
N LYS A 142 -47.75 5.85 -32.60
CA LYS A 142 -47.96 6.94 -31.62
C LYS A 142 -47.53 6.49 -30.23
N LYS A 143 -47.22 7.47 -29.37
CA LYS A 143 -46.99 7.20 -27.95
C LYS A 143 -48.31 6.80 -27.29
N ILE A 144 -48.27 5.79 -26.44
CA ILE A 144 -49.36 5.50 -25.49
C ILE A 144 -49.08 6.35 -24.25
N THR A 145 -49.94 7.33 -23.98
CA THR A 145 -49.78 8.29 -22.88
C THR A 145 -50.73 7.97 -21.73
N ASN A 146 -50.46 8.50 -20.54
CA ASN A 146 -51.26 8.29 -19.32
C ASN A 146 -51.37 6.80 -18.91
N VAL A 147 -50.25 6.08 -19.05
CA VAL A 147 -50.11 4.72 -18.53
C VAL A 147 -49.65 4.83 -17.07
N GLU A 148 -50.48 4.38 -16.14
CA GLU A 148 -50.12 4.27 -14.72
C GLU A 148 -48.92 3.33 -14.52
N ASP A 149 -48.29 3.38 -13.35
CA ASP A 149 -47.17 2.52 -13.03
C ASP A 149 -47.61 1.04 -13.03
N GLY A 150 -47.03 0.25 -13.92
CA GLY A 150 -47.26 -1.19 -13.97
C GLY A 150 -46.59 -1.92 -12.82
N THR A 151 -47.12 -3.04 -12.39
CA THR A 151 -46.48 -3.83 -11.33
C THR A 151 -45.14 -4.39 -11.82
N ILE A 152 -44.02 -4.03 -11.17
CA ILE A 152 -42.69 -4.58 -11.49
C ILE A 152 -42.43 -5.82 -10.63
N ALA A 153 -42.98 -6.95 -11.04
CA ALA A 153 -42.81 -8.24 -10.38
C ALA A 153 -42.60 -9.38 -11.39
N LYS A 154 -41.99 -10.48 -10.95
CA LYS A 154 -41.77 -11.66 -11.80
C LYS A 154 -43.10 -12.18 -12.35
N GLY A 155 -43.23 -12.22 -13.67
CA GLY A 155 -44.44 -12.69 -14.35
C GLY A 155 -45.53 -11.62 -14.55
N SER A 156 -45.28 -10.36 -14.17
CA SER A 156 -46.19 -9.25 -14.47
C SER A 156 -46.42 -9.10 -15.98
N LYS A 157 -47.64 -8.71 -16.35
CA LYS A 157 -48.07 -8.43 -17.72
C LYS A 157 -48.53 -6.98 -17.89
N ASP A 158 -48.32 -6.14 -16.88
CA ASP A 158 -48.67 -4.74 -16.92
C ASP A 158 -47.71 -4.00 -17.87
N ALA A 159 -48.21 -2.99 -18.57
CA ALA A 159 -47.35 -2.09 -19.31
C ALA A 159 -46.53 -1.24 -18.32
N VAL A 160 -45.22 -1.10 -18.58
CA VAL A 160 -44.36 -0.19 -17.80
C VAL A 160 -44.26 1.14 -18.51
N ASN A 161 -44.31 2.23 -17.74
CA ASN A 161 -44.17 3.58 -18.30
C ASN A 161 -42.72 4.06 -18.25
N GLY A 162 -42.46 5.22 -18.86
CA GLY A 162 -41.11 5.80 -18.92
C GLY A 162 -40.54 6.21 -17.57
N GLY A 163 -41.37 6.58 -16.58
CA GLY A 163 -40.92 6.92 -15.23
C GLY A 163 -40.32 5.72 -14.51
N GLN A 164 -41.00 4.58 -14.59
CA GLN A 164 -40.51 3.32 -14.03
C GLN A 164 -39.18 2.86 -14.65
N LEU A 165 -39.05 2.97 -15.98
CA LEU A 165 -37.80 2.66 -16.66
C LEU A 165 -36.68 3.63 -16.27
N HIS A 166 -37.00 4.92 -16.14
CA HIS A 166 -36.06 5.94 -15.69
C HIS A 166 -35.54 5.66 -14.28
N ASP A 167 -36.42 5.29 -13.35
CA ASP A 167 -36.04 4.93 -11.99
C ASP A 167 -35.17 3.68 -11.94
N ALA A 168 -35.48 2.65 -12.74
CA ALA A 168 -34.63 1.47 -12.87
C ALA A 168 -33.22 1.83 -13.35
N ILE A 169 -33.09 2.67 -14.37
CA ILE A 169 -31.80 3.16 -14.90
C ILE A 169 -31.04 3.99 -13.86
N ASN A 170 -31.74 4.87 -13.13
CA ASN A 170 -31.14 5.69 -12.08
C ASN A 170 -30.61 4.84 -10.92
N ASN A 171 -31.35 3.80 -10.53
CA ASN A 171 -30.92 2.88 -9.48
C ASN A 171 -29.66 2.10 -9.89
N VAL A 172 -29.55 1.69 -11.16
CA VAL A 172 -28.33 1.07 -11.70
C VAL A 172 -27.16 2.05 -11.68
N THR A 173 -27.38 3.32 -12.02
CA THR A 173 -26.33 4.36 -12.00
C THR A 173 -25.81 4.62 -10.58
N LYS A 174 -26.70 4.61 -9.58
CA LYS A 174 -26.34 4.78 -8.15
C LYS A 174 -25.59 3.58 -7.57
N ALA A 175 -25.77 2.38 -8.11
CA ALA A 175 -25.09 1.17 -7.64
C ALA A 175 -23.58 1.09 -8.01
N LYS A 176 -23.01 2.17 -8.56
CA LYS A 176 -21.60 2.22 -8.95
C LYS A 176 -20.69 2.11 -7.72
N THR A 177 -19.92 1.04 -7.66
CA THR A 177 -18.80 0.90 -6.70
C THR A 177 -17.61 1.69 -7.23
N THR A 178 -16.99 2.51 -6.38
CA THR A 178 -15.74 3.21 -6.69
C THR A 178 -14.57 2.51 -6.04
N VAL A 179 -13.40 2.56 -6.70
CA VAL A 179 -12.12 2.10 -6.14
C VAL A 179 -11.17 3.27 -6.24
N SER A 180 -10.64 3.73 -5.11
CA SER A 180 -9.67 4.82 -5.03
C SER A 180 -8.28 4.29 -4.69
N GLU A 181 -7.24 4.84 -5.32
CA GLU A 181 -5.87 4.56 -4.94
C GLU A 181 -5.57 5.12 -3.55
N GLY A 182 -5.05 4.27 -2.65
CA GLY A 182 -4.41 4.68 -1.41
C GLY A 182 -2.88 4.69 -1.56
N ASP A 183 -2.16 5.18 -0.56
CA ASP A 183 -0.72 5.47 -0.67
C ASP A 183 0.16 4.29 -1.14
N ASN A 184 -0.11 3.07 -0.68
CA ASN A 184 0.67 1.87 -1.03
C ASN A 184 0.06 1.02 -2.15
N ILE A 185 -1.01 1.50 -2.77
CA ILE A 185 -1.81 0.76 -3.74
C ILE A 185 -1.77 1.47 -5.10
N ILE A 186 -1.75 0.70 -6.18
CA ILE A 186 -2.00 1.15 -7.56
C ILE A 186 -3.29 0.49 -8.02
N VAL A 187 -4.13 1.26 -8.70
CA VAL A 187 -5.40 0.82 -9.28
C VAL A 187 -5.39 1.20 -10.76
N SER A 188 -5.23 0.21 -11.64
CA SER A 188 -5.29 0.42 -13.09
C SER A 188 -6.65 -0.02 -13.65
N GLN A 189 -7.33 0.87 -14.37
CA GLN A 189 -8.60 0.58 -15.03
C GLN A 189 -8.39 -0.04 -16.42
N SER A 190 -9.22 -1.02 -16.78
CA SER A 190 -9.33 -1.56 -18.14
C SER A 190 -10.79 -1.82 -18.52
N THR A 191 -11.08 -1.99 -19.80
CA THR A 191 -12.41 -2.38 -20.30
C THR A 191 -12.41 -3.85 -20.69
N ASN A 192 -13.40 -4.60 -20.20
CA ASN A 192 -13.61 -5.99 -20.55
C ASN A 192 -14.25 -6.11 -21.95
N GLN A 193 -14.21 -7.30 -22.55
CA GLN A 193 -14.80 -7.54 -23.87
C GLN A 193 -16.31 -7.31 -23.93
N ASP A 194 -17.02 -7.46 -22.82
CA ASP A 194 -18.46 -7.19 -22.68
C ASP A 194 -18.78 -5.69 -22.47
N GLY A 195 -17.77 -4.82 -22.50
CA GLY A 195 -17.92 -3.38 -22.28
C GLY A 195 -17.94 -2.96 -20.80
N SER A 196 -17.88 -3.91 -19.85
CA SER A 196 -17.80 -3.59 -18.42
C SER A 196 -16.41 -3.06 -18.01
N THR A 197 -16.34 -2.34 -16.89
CA THR A 197 -15.07 -1.82 -16.35
C THR A 197 -14.43 -2.82 -15.39
N ASN A 198 -13.12 -3.03 -15.51
CA ASN A 198 -12.30 -3.80 -14.57
C ASN A 198 -11.28 -2.88 -13.88
N TYR A 199 -11.06 -3.10 -12.58
CA TYR A 199 -10.05 -2.41 -11.78
C TYR A 199 -9.05 -3.43 -11.23
N LYS A 200 -7.79 -3.37 -11.69
CA LYS A 200 -6.72 -4.20 -11.15
C LYS A 200 -6.04 -3.45 -10.00
N VAL A 201 -6.14 -4.00 -8.81
CA VAL A 201 -5.55 -3.46 -7.58
C VAL A 201 -4.26 -4.22 -7.26
N ALA A 202 -3.15 -3.50 -7.07
CA ALA A 202 -1.84 -4.08 -6.74
C ALA A 202 -1.11 -3.23 -5.70
N ALA A 203 -0.20 -3.83 -4.95
CA ALA A 203 0.74 -3.08 -4.11
C ALA A 203 1.75 -2.34 -4.98
N LYS A 204 2.17 -1.16 -4.55
CA LYS A 204 3.32 -0.45 -5.13
C LYS A 204 4.60 -1.26 -4.94
N LYS A 205 5.59 -1.02 -5.80
CA LYS A 205 6.93 -1.63 -5.65
C LYS A 205 7.62 -1.13 -4.39
N ASP A 206 7.50 0.17 -4.14
CA ASP A 206 7.94 0.82 -2.91
C ASP A 206 6.72 1.14 -2.06
N VAL A 207 6.76 0.73 -0.81
CA VAL A 207 5.67 0.91 0.15
C VAL A 207 6.20 1.69 1.34
N ASN A 208 5.38 2.61 1.85
CA ASN A 208 5.68 3.39 3.04
C ASN A 208 4.75 2.98 4.17
N PHE A 209 5.30 2.68 5.34
CA PHE A 209 4.53 2.36 6.54
C PHE A 209 4.98 3.30 7.65
N ASP A 210 4.04 4.01 8.28
CA ASP A 210 4.33 4.77 9.49
C ASP A 210 4.68 3.84 10.66
N SER A 211 4.04 2.67 10.70
CA SER A 211 4.35 1.60 11.66
C SER A 211 4.04 0.23 11.08
N VAL A 212 4.82 -0.77 11.50
CA VAL A 212 4.62 -2.18 11.15
C VAL A 212 4.50 -2.98 12.44
N ASN A 213 3.28 -3.38 12.82
CA ASN A 213 3.02 -4.21 14.00
C ASN A 213 3.03 -5.69 13.62
N THR A 214 4.21 -6.30 13.66
CA THR A 214 4.42 -7.73 13.38
C THR A 214 5.50 -8.28 14.31
N ASN A 215 5.46 -9.58 14.56
CA ASN A 215 6.52 -10.26 15.31
C ASN A 215 7.83 -10.34 14.50
N LYS A 216 7.74 -10.32 13.17
CA LYS A 216 8.90 -10.42 12.27
C LYS A 216 8.71 -9.66 10.97
N ILE A 217 9.70 -8.86 10.60
CA ILE A 217 9.86 -8.22 9.28
C ILE A 217 11.03 -8.90 8.59
N THR A 218 10.86 -9.32 7.33
CA THR A 218 11.95 -9.89 6.52
C THR A 218 12.01 -9.12 5.19
N VAL A 219 13.18 -8.59 4.86
CA VAL A 219 13.47 -7.88 3.61
C VAL A 219 14.69 -8.54 2.97
N GLY A 220 14.43 -9.49 2.07
CA GLY A 220 15.49 -10.39 1.56
C GLY A 220 16.13 -11.17 2.72
N ASP A 221 17.45 -11.00 2.91
CA ASP A 221 18.20 -11.67 3.97
C ASP A 221 18.19 -10.93 5.32
N VAL A 222 17.72 -9.67 5.34
CA VAL A 222 17.66 -8.87 6.57
C VAL A 222 16.34 -9.14 7.26
N SER A 223 16.36 -9.31 8.58
CA SER A 223 15.14 -9.43 9.37
C SER A 223 15.20 -8.68 10.69
N ILE A 224 14.04 -8.20 11.12
CA ILE A 224 13.80 -7.63 12.44
C ILE A 224 12.78 -8.53 13.12
N ASP A 225 13.15 -9.12 14.23
CA ASP A 225 12.34 -10.11 14.93
C ASP A 225 12.23 -9.71 16.41
N LYS A 226 11.01 -9.77 16.95
CA LYS A 226 10.73 -9.32 18.31
C LYS A 226 11.52 -10.10 19.37
N ASP A 227 11.82 -11.38 19.14
CA ASP A 227 12.43 -12.25 20.13
C ASP A 227 13.94 -12.39 19.91
N THR A 228 14.40 -12.25 18.67
CA THR A 228 15.82 -12.46 18.29
C THR A 228 16.55 -11.19 17.85
N GLY A 229 15.87 -10.04 17.76
CA GLY A 229 16.47 -8.74 17.43
C GLY A 229 16.68 -8.53 15.93
N ILE A 230 17.77 -7.84 15.57
CA ILE A 230 18.10 -7.51 14.17
C ILE A 230 19.09 -8.52 13.62
N ASN A 231 18.73 -9.21 12.54
CA ASN A 231 19.65 -10.01 11.75
C ASN A 231 19.96 -9.29 10.43
N ALA A 232 21.21 -8.86 10.26
CA ALA A 232 21.67 -8.14 9.07
C ALA A 232 22.00 -9.05 7.86
N GLY A 233 21.77 -10.36 7.95
CA GLY A 233 22.03 -11.30 6.85
C GLY A 233 23.48 -11.32 6.39
N HIS A 234 24.43 -11.26 7.34
CA HIS A 234 25.88 -11.14 7.11
C HIS A 234 26.32 -9.88 6.34
N LYS A 235 25.47 -8.87 6.21
CA LYS A 235 25.80 -7.59 5.57
C LYS A 235 26.41 -6.61 6.59
N LYS A 236 27.20 -5.66 6.11
CA LYS A 236 27.71 -4.56 6.95
C LYS A 236 26.54 -3.68 7.41
N VAL A 237 26.52 -3.30 8.69
CA VAL A 237 25.60 -2.30 9.24
C VAL A 237 26.35 -0.98 9.32
N ASN A 238 25.98 -0.01 8.48
CA ASN A 238 26.56 1.34 8.47
C ASN A 238 25.61 2.34 9.16
N GLY A 239 26.09 3.56 9.42
CA GLY A 239 25.29 4.60 10.09
C GLY A 239 25.03 4.33 11.58
N VAL A 240 25.79 3.42 12.20
CA VAL A 240 25.71 3.15 13.64
C VAL A 240 26.41 4.29 14.39
N ALA A 241 25.62 5.10 15.10
CA ALA A 241 26.14 6.12 16.01
C ALA A 241 26.93 5.49 17.16
N ASP A 242 27.76 6.28 17.86
CA ASP A 242 28.51 5.80 19.02
C ASP A 242 27.54 5.29 20.11
N GLY A 243 27.66 4.02 20.47
CA GLY A 243 26.85 3.41 21.52
C GLY A 243 27.41 3.69 22.91
N SER A 244 26.57 3.65 23.95
CA SER A 244 27.05 3.80 25.32
C SER A 244 27.92 2.60 25.73
N ILE A 245 29.11 2.84 26.29
CA ILE A 245 29.99 1.78 26.80
C ILE A 245 29.85 1.68 28.33
N SER A 246 28.96 0.80 28.78
CA SER A 246 28.72 0.53 30.21
C SER A 246 28.30 -0.94 30.41
N LYS A 247 28.30 -1.41 31.67
CA LYS A 247 27.95 -2.80 32.01
C LYS A 247 26.56 -3.23 31.51
N ASP A 248 25.60 -2.31 31.48
CA ASP A 248 24.20 -2.61 31.22
C ASP A 248 23.71 -2.14 29.84
N SER A 249 24.59 -1.50 29.05
CA SER A 249 24.27 -0.99 27.71
C SER A 249 23.76 -2.09 26.77
N LYS A 250 22.80 -1.73 25.92
CA LYS A 250 22.28 -2.55 24.82
C LYS A 250 22.51 -1.89 23.46
N ASP A 251 23.27 -0.81 23.45
CA ASP A 251 23.60 -0.08 22.23
C ASP A 251 24.62 -0.89 21.41
N ALA A 252 24.46 -0.86 20.09
CA ALA A 252 25.53 -1.31 19.21
C ALA A 252 26.70 -0.32 19.30
N ILE A 253 27.94 -0.83 19.33
CA ILE A 253 29.14 -0.01 19.17
C ILE A 253 29.59 -0.04 17.71
N ASN A 254 30.23 1.02 17.26
CA ASN A 254 30.78 1.10 15.91
C ASN A 254 32.32 0.90 15.89
N GLY A 255 32.88 0.93 14.68
CA GLY A 255 34.31 0.74 14.47
C GLY A 255 35.19 1.82 15.11
N SER A 256 34.75 3.09 15.17
CA SER A 256 35.54 4.18 15.77
C SER A 256 35.73 4.01 17.27
N GLN A 257 34.72 3.49 17.97
CA GLN A 257 34.82 3.21 19.41
C GLN A 257 35.81 2.09 19.70
N LEU A 258 35.73 0.97 18.96
CA LEU A 258 36.67 -0.14 19.09
C LEU A 258 38.10 0.28 18.71
N HIS A 259 38.22 1.07 17.64
CA HIS A 259 39.48 1.63 17.17
C HIS A 259 40.13 2.52 18.22
N THR A 260 39.36 3.42 18.85
CA THR A 260 39.86 4.28 19.93
C THR A 260 40.36 3.46 21.11
N SER A 261 39.59 2.45 21.53
CA SER A 261 39.99 1.55 22.63
C SER A 261 41.31 0.85 22.32
N ASN A 262 41.44 0.27 21.13
CA ASN A 262 42.65 -0.46 20.75
C ASN A 262 43.85 0.48 20.55
N THR A 263 43.64 1.65 19.94
CA THR A 263 44.68 2.68 19.82
C THR A 263 45.21 3.08 21.19
N ASN A 264 44.33 3.29 22.18
CA ASN A 264 44.73 3.58 23.55
C ASN A 264 45.57 2.44 24.14
N ILE A 265 45.19 1.18 23.97
CA ILE A 265 45.98 0.04 24.48
C ILE A 265 47.40 0.06 23.92
N TYR A 266 47.57 0.20 22.61
CA TYR A 266 48.89 0.23 21.98
C TYR A 266 49.70 1.46 22.45
N ASN A 267 49.07 2.62 22.59
CA ASN A 267 49.72 3.81 23.12
C ASN A 267 50.21 3.62 24.57
N HIS A 268 49.43 2.97 25.43
CA HIS A 268 49.83 2.67 26.82
C HIS A 268 50.95 1.64 26.91
N LEU A 269 51.02 0.68 25.97
CA LEU A 269 52.16 -0.24 25.88
C LEU A 269 53.45 0.48 25.46
N GLY A 270 53.36 1.49 24.60
CA GLY A 270 54.52 2.23 24.12
C GLY A 270 55.47 1.35 23.30
N GLY A 271 56.78 1.60 23.36
CA GLY A 271 57.78 0.76 22.67
C GLY A 271 57.62 0.70 21.15
N GLY A 272 56.98 1.69 20.53
CA GLY A 272 56.67 1.68 19.10
C GLY A 272 55.47 0.82 18.69
N ALA A 273 54.67 0.34 19.65
CA ALA A 273 53.43 -0.39 19.34
C ALA A 273 52.46 0.50 18.53
N ASN A 274 51.84 -0.05 17.49
CA ASN A 274 50.85 0.63 16.67
C ASN A 274 49.69 -0.30 16.26
N TYR A 275 48.45 0.11 16.57
CA TYR A 275 47.25 -0.66 16.26
C TYR A 275 46.96 -0.75 14.75
N GLU A 276 47.15 0.34 14.00
CA GLU A 276 46.84 0.43 12.57
C GLU A 276 47.71 -0.51 11.74
N THR A 277 48.97 -0.68 12.15
CA THR A 277 49.92 -1.58 11.50
C THR A 277 50.01 -2.94 12.20
N ASN A 278 49.15 -3.19 13.19
CA ASN A 278 49.15 -4.39 14.04
C ASN A 278 50.56 -4.76 14.55
N THR A 279 51.33 -3.76 14.99
CA THR A 279 52.72 -3.91 15.42
C THR A 279 52.79 -3.86 16.94
N GLY A 280 53.26 -4.93 17.59
CA GLY A 280 53.41 -4.98 19.06
C GLY A 280 54.54 -4.09 19.60
N PRO A 281 54.64 -3.90 20.92
CA PRO A 281 55.71 -3.09 21.51
C PRO A 281 57.06 -3.77 21.35
N THR A 282 58.12 -2.96 21.31
CA THR A 282 59.51 -3.39 21.31
C THR A 282 60.26 -2.67 22.42
N TYR A 283 60.77 -3.42 23.39
CA TYR A 283 61.55 -2.92 24.51
C TYR A 283 62.99 -3.41 24.40
N ASN A 284 63.94 -2.48 24.36
CA ASN A 284 65.36 -2.81 24.28
C ASN A 284 66.00 -2.73 25.67
N VAL A 285 66.32 -3.88 26.24
CA VAL A 285 66.86 -4.01 27.59
C VAL A 285 68.11 -4.88 27.52
N GLY A 286 69.24 -4.35 28.00
CA GLY A 286 70.48 -5.14 28.14
C GLY A 286 71.16 -5.54 26.84
N GLY A 287 70.84 -4.88 25.73
CA GLY A 287 71.29 -5.31 24.39
C GLY A 287 70.42 -6.40 23.78
N GLY A 288 69.38 -6.88 24.48
CA GLY A 288 68.34 -7.75 23.95
C GLY A 288 67.05 -6.99 23.61
N THR A 289 66.21 -7.59 22.79
CA THR A 289 64.92 -7.05 22.36
C THR A 289 63.78 -7.92 22.88
N HIS A 290 62.78 -7.30 23.50
CA HIS A 290 61.61 -7.97 24.09
C HIS A 290 60.33 -7.36 23.54
N ASN A 291 59.34 -8.20 23.21
CA ASN A 291 58.11 -7.77 22.53
C ASN A 291 56.88 -7.71 23.45
N ASN A 292 57.09 -7.86 24.75
CA ASN A 292 56.05 -7.76 25.78
C ASN A 292 56.66 -7.24 27.09
N VAL A 293 55.81 -6.66 27.94
CA VAL A 293 56.21 -6.00 29.18
C VAL A 293 56.83 -7.01 30.16
N GLY A 294 56.29 -8.22 30.26
CA GLY A 294 56.75 -9.24 31.21
C GLY A 294 58.20 -9.67 30.97
N ASP A 295 58.56 -9.93 29.71
CA ASP A 295 59.92 -10.32 29.33
C ASP A 295 60.91 -9.16 29.53
N ALA A 296 60.50 -7.93 29.18
CA ALA A 296 61.35 -6.75 29.37
C ALA A 296 61.65 -6.47 30.86
N LEU A 297 60.64 -6.60 31.73
CA LEU A 297 60.81 -6.48 33.18
C LEU A 297 61.68 -7.60 33.74
N SER A 298 61.52 -8.83 33.25
CA SER A 298 62.36 -9.96 33.64
C SER A 298 63.82 -9.74 33.25
N ALA A 299 64.08 -9.18 32.06
CA ALA A 299 65.42 -8.81 31.61
C ALA A 299 66.03 -7.68 32.45
N LEU A 300 65.24 -6.67 32.83
CA LEU A 300 65.67 -5.60 33.75
C LEU A 300 66.09 -6.18 35.10
N ASN A 301 65.25 -7.04 35.68
CA ASN A 301 65.51 -7.70 36.95
C ASN A 301 66.81 -8.51 36.93
N ASN A 302 67.06 -9.26 35.85
CA ASN A 302 68.32 -10.01 35.70
C ASN A 302 69.55 -9.10 35.63
N ARG A 303 69.47 -7.95 34.96
CA ARG A 303 70.58 -6.98 34.94
C ARG A 303 70.82 -6.32 36.28
N ASP A 304 69.75 -6.02 37.02
CA ASP A 304 69.85 -5.45 38.34
C ASP A 304 70.57 -6.41 39.29
N ASN A 305 70.21 -7.70 39.24
CA ASN A 305 70.94 -8.76 39.96
C ASN A 305 72.42 -8.85 39.54
N GLN A 306 72.74 -8.69 38.25
CA GLN A 306 74.14 -8.66 37.79
C GLN A 306 74.90 -7.42 38.29
N LEU A 307 74.24 -6.27 38.37
CA LEU A 307 74.83 -5.05 38.90
C LEU A 307 75.12 -5.21 40.39
N ASP A 308 74.18 -5.77 41.15
CA ASP A 308 74.33 -6.08 42.58
C ASP A 308 75.55 -6.98 42.83
N GLN A 309 75.73 -8.02 42.00
CA GLN A 309 76.93 -8.87 42.04
C GLN A 309 78.22 -8.11 41.72
N LYS A 310 78.21 -7.22 40.70
CA LYS A 310 79.39 -6.40 40.36
C LYS A 310 79.77 -5.44 41.50
N ILE A 311 78.77 -4.81 42.13
CA ILE A 311 78.98 -3.93 43.29
C ILE A 311 79.56 -4.72 44.46
N THR A 312 79.00 -5.89 44.75
CA THR A 312 79.52 -6.81 45.79
C THR A 312 80.97 -7.20 45.53
N ASN A 313 81.30 -7.58 44.29
CA ASN A 313 82.67 -7.94 43.91
C ASN A 313 83.65 -6.76 44.03
N LEU A 314 83.24 -5.56 43.63
CA LEU A 314 84.04 -4.35 43.81
C LEU A 314 84.28 -4.06 45.30
N GLY A 315 83.24 -4.24 46.14
CA GLY A 315 83.36 -4.14 47.59
C GLY A 315 84.43 -5.09 48.15
N ASN A 316 84.39 -6.37 47.75
CA ASN A 316 85.38 -7.36 48.15
C ASN A 316 86.80 -7.01 47.64
N GLN A 317 86.94 -6.52 46.40
CA GLN A 317 88.24 -6.11 45.86
C GLN A 317 88.82 -4.89 46.60
N LEU A 318 87.98 -3.90 46.91
CA LEU A 318 88.38 -2.73 47.70
C LEU A 318 88.79 -3.14 49.11
N GLU A 319 88.04 -4.02 49.77
CA GLU A 319 88.39 -4.55 51.09
C GLU A 319 89.75 -5.27 51.09
N GLN A 320 90.02 -6.08 50.06
CA GLN A 320 91.32 -6.73 49.87
C GLN A 320 92.46 -5.72 49.68
N VAL A 321 92.25 -4.68 48.85
CA VAL A 321 93.26 -3.62 48.64
C VAL A 321 93.50 -2.82 49.91
N PHE A 322 92.45 -2.49 50.67
CA PHE A 322 92.58 -1.82 51.96
C PHE A 322 93.38 -2.69 52.95
N THR A 323 93.06 -3.97 53.05
CA THR A 323 93.76 -4.91 53.93
C THR A 323 95.22 -5.08 53.53
N SER A 324 95.51 -5.25 52.23
CA SER A 324 96.88 -5.39 51.72
C SER A 324 97.70 -4.12 51.94
N THR A 325 97.10 -2.95 51.71
CA THR A 325 97.71 -1.65 51.99
C THR A 325 98.02 -1.51 53.48
N ASN A 326 97.09 -1.88 54.36
CA ASN A 326 97.29 -1.80 55.80
C ASN A 326 98.45 -2.71 56.26
N GLN A 327 98.51 -3.96 55.80
CA GLN A 327 99.62 -4.88 56.10
C GLN A 327 100.98 -4.37 55.59
N ARG A 328 101.01 -3.73 54.42
CA ARG A 328 102.23 -3.10 53.89
C ARG A 328 102.66 -1.91 54.73
N ILE A 329 101.72 -1.08 55.19
CA ILE A 329 101.99 0.04 56.11
C ILE A 329 102.57 -0.51 57.42
N ASP A 330 101.96 -1.53 58.00
CA ASP A 330 102.47 -2.19 59.22
C ASP A 330 103.90 -2.74 59.01
N SER A 331 104.16 -3.35 57.85
CA SER A 331 105.49 -3.87 57.50
C SER A 331 106.52 -2.76 57.29
N VAL A 332 106.12 -1.62 56.72
CA VAL A 332 106.99 -0.43 56.57
C VAL A 332 107.28 0.17 57.94
N GLU A 333 106.29 0.29 58.81
CA GLU A 333 106.46 0.76 60.18
C GLU A 333 107.45 -0.12 60.95
N LYS A 334 107.27 -1.45 60.90
CA LYS A 334 108.22 -2.39 61.51
C LYS A 334 109.64 -2.28 60.96
N ARG A 335 109.80 -2.27 59.62
CA ARG A 335 111.13 -2.11 59.00
C ARG A 335 111.79 -0.77 59.33
N ALA A 336 111.01 0.31 59.41
CA ALA A 336 111.52 1.62 59.80
C ALA A 336 111.96 1.63 61.27
N ASN A 337 111.14 1.10 62.18
CA ASN A 337 111.46 0.97 63.60
C ASN A 337 112.71 0.08 63.82
N ALA A 338 112.81 -1.03 63.10
CA ALA A 338 113.96 -1.92 63.12
C ALA A 338 115.23 -1.25 62.57
N GLY A 339 115.11 -0.44 61.50
CA GLY A 339 116.22 0.37 60.98
C GLY A 339 116.72 1.43 61.99
N ILE A 340 115.80 2.07 62.72
CA ILE A 340 116.15 2.99 63.81
C ILE A 340 116.86 2.23 64.95
N ALA A 341 116.34 1.06 65.35
CA ALA A 341 116.99 0.21 66.35
C ALA A 341 118.41 -0.20 65.92
N ALA A 342 118.60 -0.59 64.65
CA ALA A 342 119.92 -0.93 64.10
C ALA A 342 120.89 0.26 64.15
N ALA A 343 120.42 1.47 63.80
CA ALA A 343 121.22 2.68 63.89
C ALA A 343 121.63 3.00 65.34
N MET A 344 120.73 2.82 66.31
CA MET A 344 121.03 2.98 67.74
C MET A 344 122.02 1.93 68.25
N ALA A 345 121.97 0.69 67.75
CA ALA A 345 122.89 -0.38 68.15
C ALA A 345 124.31 -0.18 67.58
N LEU A 346 124.51 0.72 66.63
CA LEU A 346 125.83 1.10 66.13
C LEU A 346 126.49 2.11 67.09
N GLU A 347 126.98 1.63 68.23
CA GLU A 347 127.74 2.46 69.18
C GLU A 347 129.19 2.67 68.72
N THR A 348 129.81 3.80 69.06
CA THR A 348 131.20 4.08 68.69
C THR A 348 132.19 3.31 69.56
N ALA A 349 133.06 2.50 68.94
CA ALA A 349 134.14 1.82 69.65
C ALA A 349 135.16 2.82 70.29
N PRO A 350 135.72 2.49 71.46
CA PRO A 350 136.61 3.41 72.20
C PRO A 350 137.80 3.91 71.38
N TYR A 351 138.18 5.18 71.52
CA TYR A 351 139.33 5.73 70.80
C TYR A 351 140.64 5.42 71.53
N VAL A 352 141.40 4.43 71.07
CA VAL A 352 142.70 4.07 71.66
C VAL A 352 143.79 4.03 70.58
N ALA A 353 144.82 4.88 70.71
CA ALA A 353 145.90 5.01 69.73
C ALA A 353 146.63 3.67 69.49
N GLY A 354 146.93 3.39 68.22
CA GLY A 354 147.60 2.18 67.75
C GLY A 354 146.82 0.86 67.87
N LYS A 355 145.71 0.81 68.60
CA LYS A 355 144.94 -0.43 68.83
C LYS A 355 143.75 -0.57 67.89
N TRP A 356 143.35 -1.83 67.71
CA TRP A 356 142.00 -2.18 67.28
C TRP A 356 141.09 -2.18 68.51
N THR A 357 139.95 -1.54 68.39
CA THR A 357 138.94 -1.48 69.44
C THR A 357 137.60 -1.94 68.87
N TYR A 358 136.77 -2.53 69.72
CA TYR A 358 135.44 -2.97 69.34
C TYR A 358 134.42 -2.46 70.36
N ALA A 359 133.18 -2.27 69.91
CA ALA A 359 132.00 -2.09 70.75
C ALA A 359 130.90 -3.01 70.24
N ALA A 360 130.17 -3.61 71.17
CA ALA A 360 128.98 -4.38 70.88
C ALA A 360 127.84 -3.78 71.71
N ALA A 361 126.73 -3.42 71.05
CA ALA A 361 125.57 -2.85 71.70
C ALA A 361 124.30 -3.54 71.22
N ALA A 362 123.28 -3.50 72.09
CA ALA A 362 121.93 -3.91 71.77
C ALA A 362 121.01 -2.70 71.95
N ALA A 363 120.01 -2.56 71.09
CA ALA A 363 119.07 -1.45 71.11
C ALA A 363 117.64 -1.96 70.91
N HIS A 364 116.67 -1.20 71.43
CA HIS A 364 115.24 -1.47 71.27
C HIS A 364 114.50 -0.19 70.87
N HIS A 365 113.61 -0.27 69.89
CA HIS A 365 112.75 0.85 69.49
C HIS A 365 111.38 0.35 69.01
N SER A 366 110.31 0.84 69.63
CA SER A 366 108.92 0.61 69.18
C SER A 366 108.60 -0.85 68.82
N GLY A 367 109.01 -1.80 69.68
CA GLY A 367 108.76 -3.24 69.51
C GLY A 367 109.89 -4.01 68.81
N GLU A 368 110.78 -3.34 68.10
CA GLU A 368 111.89 -3.96 67.37
C GLU A 368 113.19 -3.92 68.17
N ASN A 369 114.01 -4.96 68.02
CA ASN A 369 115.29 -5.13 68.71
C ASN A 369 116.43 -5.17 67.69
N ALA A 370 117.60 -4.66 68.05
CA ALA A 370 118.78 -4.74 67.18
C ALA A 370 120.06 -4.97 67.96
N VAL A 371 121.02 -5.57 67.28
CA VAL A 371 122.38 -5.79 67.77
C VAL A 371 123.36 -5.23 66.76
N GLY A 372 124.37 -4.52 67.26
CA GLY A 372 125.38 -3.86 66.44
C GLY A 372 126.77 -4.10 66.99
N VAL A 373 127.71 -4.30 66.06
CA VAL A 373 129.14 -4.43 66.37
C VAL A 373 129.89 -3.39 65.57
N THR A 374 130.67 -2.57 66.25
CA THR A 374 131.56 -1.58 65.64
C THR A 374 132.99 -1.95 65.91
N LEU A 375 133.82 -1.93 64.88
CA LEU A 375 135.26 -2.04 64.92
C LEU A 375 135.88 -0.69 64.56
N ARG A 376 136.89 -0.28 65.32
CA ARG A 376 137.66 0.93 65.05
C ARG A 376 139.15 0.63 65.08
N LYS A 377 139.85 1.04 64.03
CA LYS A 377 141.32 1.11 64.00
C LYS A 377 141.74 2.56 64.08
N THR A 378 142.47 2.89 65.13
CA THR A 378 143.11 4.19 65.30
C THR A 378 144.57 4.09 64.87
N ALA A 379 145.05 5.12 64.17
CA ALA A 379 146.44 5.27 63.79
C ALA A 379 147.34 5.32 65.03
N ASP A 380 148.60 4.94 64.87
CA ASP A 380 149.56 4.90 65.99
C ASP A 380 149.83 6.29 66.57
N ASN A 381 149.75 7.33 65.72
CA ASN A 381 149.85 8.72 66.15
C ASN A 381 148.58 9.27 66.83
N GLY A 382 147.51 8.47 66.92
CA GLY A 382 146.25 8.89 67.53
C GLY A 382 145.58 10.10 66.86
N ARG A 383 145.89 10.39 65.58
CA ARG A 383 145.32 11.55 64.87
C ARG A 383 144.18 11.20 63.92
N TRP A 384 144.06 9.95 63.50
CA TRP A 384 142.94 9.49 62.70
C TRP A 384 142.52 8.07 63.08
N SER A 385 141.24 7.75 62.86
CA SER A 385 140.69 6.41 63.03
C SER A 385 139.69 6.09 61.94
N LEU A 386 139.75 4.86 61.44
CA LEU A 386 138.71 4.28 60.60
C LEU A 386 137.77 3.45 61.48
N THR A 387 136.48 3.73 61.39
CA THR A 387 135.41 3.04 62.12
C THR A 387 134.50 2.35 61.12
N GLY A 388 134.32 1.04 61.25
CA GLY A 388 133.34 0.25 60.51
C GLY A 388 132.39 -0.41 61.50
N GLY A 389 131.10 -0.42 61.21
CA GLY A 389 130.14 -1.13 62.04
C GLY A 389 129.06 -1.81 61.22
N ILE A 390 128.57 -2.93 61.72
CA ILE A 390 127.44 -3.67 61.17
C ILE A 390 126.39 -3.82 62.26
N ALA A 391 125.11 -3.70 61.90
CA ALA A 391 124.01 -3.97 62.80
C ALA A 391 122.92 -4.75 62.09
N ALA A 392 122.28 -5.65 62.84
CA ALA A 392 121.13 -6.42 62.39
C ALA A 392 120.00 -6.20 63.39
N ALA A 393 118.79 -5.98 62.88
CA ALA A 393 117.58 -5.84 63.68
C ALA A 393 116.67 -7.07 63.53
N SER A 394 115.63 -7.15 64.36
CA SER A 394 114.61 -8.21 64.33
C SER A 394 113.84 -8.27 63.01
N GLU A 395 113.80 -7.16 62.27
CA GLU A 395 113.17 -7.06 60.96
C GLU A 395 114.00 -6.13 60.03
N GLY A 396 113.88 -6.30 58.71
CA GLY A 396 114.66 -5.53 57.73
C GLY A 396 116.07 -6.06 57.45
N ASP A 397 116.77 -5.39 56.52
CA ASP A 397 118.10 -5.82 56.08
C ASP A 397 119.19 -5.31 57.04
N PRO A 398 120.32 -6.04 57.18
CA PRO A 398 121.43 -5.61 58.01
C PRO A 398 122.00 -4.27 57.50
N SER A 399 122.22 -3.36 58.43
CA SER A 399 122.78 -2.04 58.16
C SER A 399 124.29 -2.06 58.37
N PHE A 400 125.02 -1.30 57.55
CA PHE A 400 126.45 -1.09 57.75
C PHE A 400 126.77 0.40 57.76
N ARG A 401 127.80 0.77 58.52
CA ARG A 401 128.37 2.11 58.52
C ARG A 401 129.88 2.04 58.37
N ILE A 402 130.43 3.01 57.66
CA ILE A 402 131.86 3.27 57.64
C ILE A 402 132.07 4.76 57.83
N GLY A 403 133.01 5.13 58.68
CA GLY A 403 133.31 6.51 59.00
C GLY A 403 134.79 6.68 59.30
N VAL A 404 135.35 7.80 58.85
CA VAL A 404 136.67 8.24 59.24
C VAL A 404 136.51 9.41 60.21
N SER A 405 137.29 9.41 61.29
CA SER A 405 137.33 10.52 62.24
C SER A 405 138.78 10.85 62.54
N GLY A 406 139.12 12.14 62.61
CA GLY A 406 140.46 12.59 62.91
C GLY A 406 140.47 13.99 63.52
N VAL A 407 141.62 14.40 64.01
CA VAL A 407 141.86 15.72 64.59
C VAL A 407 142.78 16.49 63.64
N ILE A 408 142.39 17.72 63.31
CA ILE A 408 143.14 18.65 62.46
C ILE A 408 143.53 19.83 63.37
N ASP A 409 144.77 20.31 63.27
CA ASP A 409 145.25 21.49 64.01
C ASP A 409 144.81 22.80 63.34
#